data_AF-K9XWL1-F1
#
_entry.id   AF-K9XWL1-F1
#
_cell.length_a   1.000
_cell.length_b   1.000
_cell.length_c   1.000
_cell.angle_alpha   90.00
_cell.angle_beta   90.00
_cell.angle_gamma   90.00
#
_symmetry.space_group_name_H-M   'P 1'
#
loop_
_entity.id
_entity.type
_entity.pdbx_description
1 polymer ?
#
loop_
_entity_poly.entity_id
_entity_poly.type
_entity_poly.pdbx_seq_one_letter_code
_entity_poly.pdbx_strand_id
1 'polypeptide(L)'
;MSSEQRLDEQAISKVAENLLSEQVEEAQELDVDIRTNPIKIVQGEVDSISITGKGLVTQQDLHVQKIELDLDGIAINLLSVLFGKIELNQPINSTGRLVMTEADLNQNLNSDYFLSKLLPLELNVDGQIVLLKFLRPMELRLPGEGKVVFSSNLQVCEKDKTQQVCFTGVIHPRTHEHPVLMEKFYFEEGQALSLEILVAFMEILKKLINSSYVNYQGTKFRIQEMNVDRGSISLEVEAQINQIPL
;
A
#
# COMPACT_ATOMS: atom_id res chain seq x y z
N MET A 1 5.94 -11.06 31.89
CA MET A 1 5.37 -10.11 32.87
C MET A 1 5.14 -8.81 32.13
N SER A 2 3.89 -8.41 31.89
CA SER A 2 3.61 -7.10 31.28
C SER A 2 3.86 -6.04 32.34
N SER A 3 4.93 -5.28 32.18
CA SER A 3 5.15 -4.07 32.96
C SER A 3 4.00 -3.09 32.68
N GLU A 4 3.22 -2.73 33.70
CA GLU A 4 2.19 -1.69 33.61
C GLU A 4 2.82 -0.42 33.01
N GLN A 5 2.14 0.13 32.01
CA GLN A 5 2.59 1.33 31.32
C GLN A 5 2.49 2.54 32.26
N ARG A 6 3.50 3.40 32.25
CA ARG A 6 3.59 4.56 33.15
C ARG A 6 2.59 5.65 32.72
N LEU A 7 2.17 6.52 33.65
CA LEU A 7 1.15 7.55 33.35
C LEU A 7 1.59 8.54 32.25
N ASP A 8 2.86 8.89 32.19
CA ASP A 8 3.43 9.74 31.14
C ASP A 8 3.45 9.04 29.78
N GLU A 9 3.77 7.75 29.74
CA GLU A 9 3.66 6.91 28.54
C GLU A 9 2.21 6.82 28.04
N GLN A 10 1.26 6.56 28.94
CA GLN A 10 -0.17 6.52 28.60
C GLN A 10 -0.66 7.85 28.03
N ALA A 11 -0.20 8.98 28.60
CA ALA A 11 -0.59 10.31 28.14
C ALA A 11 -0.11 10.59 26.71
N ILE A 12 1.17 10.30 26.42
CA ILE A 12 1.71 10.50 25.06
C ILE A 12 1.14 9.51 24.06
N SER A 13 0.89 8.25 24.47
CA SER A 13 0.17 7.25 23.68
C SER A 13 -1.19 7.77 23.24
N LYS A 14 -1.98 8.31 24.17
CA LYS A 14 -3.32 8.81 23.85
C LYS A 14 -3.30 10.02 22.91
N VAL A 15 -2.32 10.91 23.07
CA VAL A 15 -2.12 12.03 22.13
C VAL A 15 -1.80 11.51 20.73
N ALA A 16 -0.89 10.55 20.61
CA ALA A 16 -0.54 9.95 19.33
C ALA A 16 -1.71 9.20 18.67
N GLU A 17 -2.48 8.42 19.45
CA GLU A 17 -3.69 7.75 18.99
C GLU A 17 -4.71 8.74 18.44
N ASN A 18 -4.96 9.85 19.16
CA ASN A 18 -5.87 10.89 18.69
C ASN A 18 -5.38 11.54 17.38
N LEU A 19 -4.09 11.85 17.25
CA LEU A 19 -3.52 12.42 16.02
C LEU A 19 -3.64 11.44 14.84
N LEU A 20 -3.37 10.15 15.04
CA LEU A 20 -3.56 9.15 13.99
C LEU A 20 -5.04 8.96 13.63
N SER A 21 -5.94 9.11 14.60
CA SER A 21 -7.38 9.01 14.35
C SER A 21 -7.88 10.10 13.39
N GLU A 22 -7.20 11.25 13.31
CA GLU A 22 -7.52 12.33 12.36
C GLU A 22 -7.19 11.94 10.91
N GLN A 23 -6.30 10.95 10.69
CA GLN A 23 -5.88 10.48 9.36
C GLN A 23 -6.77 9.38 8.78
N VAL A 24 -7.67 8.84 9.59
CA VAL A 24 -8.61 7.79 9.19
C VAL A 24 -10.04 8.34 9.20
N GLU A 25 -10.80 7.98 8.18
CA GLU A 25 -12.22 8.31 8.10
C GLU A 25 -13.05 7.35 8.98
N GLU A 26 -12.68 6.07 8.98
CA GLU A 26 -13.28 5.04 9.83
C GLU A 26 -12.22 4.15 10.46
N ALA A 27 -12.45 3.73 11.71
CA ALA A 27 -11.65 2.72 12.40
C ALA A 27 -12.52 1.97 13.39
N GLN A 28 -12.48 0.64 13.37
CA GLN A 28 -13.13 -0.19 14.39
C GLN A 28 -12.30 -0.22 15.68
N GLU A 29 -10.99 -0.37 15.50
CA GLU A 29 -9.98 -0.29 16.57
C GLU A 29 -8.78 0.47 16.03
N LEU A 30 -8.20 1.34 16.86
CA LEU A 30 -6.91 1.99 16.64
C LEU A 30 -6.28 2.18 18.02
N ASP A 31 -5.07 1.65 18.19
CA ASP A 31 -4.33 1.70 19.45
C ASP A 31 -2.86 2.04 19.18
N VAL A 32 -2.28 2.83 20.09
CA VAL A 32 -0.89 3.27 20.02
C VAL A 32 -0.23 3.08 21.38
N ASP A 33 0.73 2.17 21.46
CA ASP A 33 1.54 1.94 22.66
C ASP A 33 2.92 2.58 22.48
N ILE A 34 3.26 3.55 23.34
CA ILE A 34 4.55 4.21 23.36
C ILE A 34 5.30 3.80 24.62
N ARG A 35 6.55 3.35 24.44
CA ARG A 35 7.47 3.01 25.54
C ARG A 35 8.63 3.98 25.56
N THR A 36 8.93 4.51 26.75
CA THR A 36 10.01 5.48 26.95
C THR A 36 10.27 5.74 28.45
N ASN A 37 11.22 6.62 28.73
CA ASN A 37 11.50 7.14 30.06
C ASN A 37 11.32 8.68 30.09
N PRO A 38 11.11 9.30 31.26
CA PRO A 38 10.75 10.72 31.32
C PRO A 38 11.87 11.64 30.82
N ILE A 39 13.13 11.23 30.93
CA ILE A 39 14.28 12.01 30.42
C ILE A 39 14.20 12.09 28.89
N LYS A 40 13.93 10.96 28.23
CA LYS A 40 13.80 10.90 26.77
C LYS A 40 12.59 11.69 26.25
N ILE A 41 11.45 11.65 26.94
CA ILE A 41 10.28 12.47 26.56
C ILE A 41 10.65 13.95 26.46
N VAL A 42 11.36 14.48 27.48
CA VAL A 42 11.80 15.88 27.51
C VAL A 42 12.83 16.19 26.42
N GLN A 43 13.56 15.19 25.94
CA GLN A 43 14.49 15.29 24.81
C GLN A 43 13.82 15.13 23.44
N GLY A 44 12.51 14.83 23.41
CA GLY A 44 11.79 14.55 22.17
C GLY A 44 12.09 13.16 21.61
N GLU A 45 12.42 12.21 22.47
CA GLU A 45 12.75 10.83 22.11
C GLU A 45 11.79 9.83 22.76
N VAL A 46 11.49 8.75 22.04
CA VAL A 46 10.80 7.57 22.59
C VAL A 46 11.51 6.30 22.14
N ASP A 47 11.46 5.26 22.98
CA ASP A 47 12.17 4.01 22.73
C ASP A 47 11.49 3.21 21.63
N SER A 48 10.17 3.04 21.72
CA SER A 48 9.38 2.34 20.71
C SER A 48 7.95 2.88 20.62
N ILE A 49 7.35 2.68 19.45
CA ILE A 49 5.93 2.93 19.18
C ILE A 49 5.38 1.67 18.49
N SER A 50 4.33 1.08 19.06
CA SER A 50 3.55 0.02 18.43
C SER A 50 2.18 0.55 18.07
N ILE A 51 1.79 0.39 16.81
CA ILE A 51 0.49 0.82 16.27
C ILE A 51 -0.27 -0.41 15.84
N THR A 52 -1.50 -0.56 16.32
CA THR A 52 -2.40 -1.60 15.85
C THR A 52 -3.73 -1.00 15.45
N GLY A 53 -4.34 -1.52 14.39
CA GLY A 53 -5.63 -1.06 13.94
C GLY A 53 -6.42 -2.13 13.21
N LYS A 54 -7.75 -1.99 13.19
CA LYS A 54 -8.68 -2.89 12.51
C LYS A 54 -9.80 -2.12 11.83
N GLY A 55 -10.20 -2.62 10.66
CA GLY A 55 -11.29 -2.06 9.87
C GLY A 55 -11.07 -0.58 9.59
N LEU A 56 -9.88 -0.25 9.10
CA LEU A 56 -9.46 1.12 8.84
C LEU A 56 -9.89 1.54 7.44
N VAL A 57 -10.43 2.74 7.32
CA VAL A 57 -10.65 3.45 6.05
C VAL A 57 -9.88 4.76 6.13
N THR A 58 -8.93 4.97 5.22
CA THR A 58 -8.16 6.23 5.17
C THR A 58 -8.96 7.34 4.46
N GLN A 59 -8.57 8.60 4.64
CA GLN A 59 -9.17 9.73 3.90
C GLN A 59 -9.07 9.62 2.36
N GLN A 60 -8.24 8.73 1.83
CA GLN A 60 -8.13 8.43 0.40
C GLN A 60 -8.96 7.21 -0.02
N ASP A 61 -9.92 6.79 0.80
CA ASP A 61 -10.80 5.64 0.58
C ASP A 61 -10.00 4.33 0.39
N LEU A 62 -8.96 4.17 1.20
CA LEU A 62 -8.19 2.92 1.29
C LEU A 62 -8.61 2.14 2.54
N HIS A 63 -9.09 0.93 2.30
CA HIS A 63 -9.62 -0.03 3.27
C HIS A 63 -8.53 -1.03 3.67
N VAL A 64 -8.35 -1.22 4.97
CA VAL A 64 -7.40 -2.19 5.53
C VAL A 64 -8.08 -2.92 6.69
N GLN A 65 -8.23 -4.23 6.57
CA GLN A 65 -8.83 -5.05 7.63
C GLN A 65 -8.00 -5.04 8.92
N LYS A 66 -6.67 -5.10 8.83
CA LYS A 66 -5.78 -5.04 9.99
C LYS A 66 -4.43 -4.43 9.63
N ILE A 67 -3.90 -3.62 10.54
CA ILE A 67 -2.51 -3.13 10.50
C ILE A 67 -1.83 -3.40 11.84
N GLU A 68 -0.57 -3.80 11.78
CA GLU A 68 0.38 -3.86 12.90
C GLU A 68 1.67 -3.20 12.43
N LEU A 69 2.18 -2.20 13.15
CA LEU A 69 3.38 -1.47 12.78
C LEU A 69 4.19 -1.18 14.03
N ASP A 70 5.47 -1.59 14.02
CA ASP A 70 6.39 -1.35 15.12
C ASP A 70 7.52 -0.42 14.67
N LEU A 71 7.76 0.63 15.44
CA LEU A 71 8.81 1.61 15.21
C LEU A 71 9.73 1.68 16.42
N ASP A 72 11.03 1.75 16.17
CA ASP A 72 12.04 1.87 17.21
C ASP A 72 12.88 3.14 17.05
N GLY A 73 13.32 3.71 18.18
CA GLY A 73 14.29 4.81 18.20
C GLY A 73 13.78 6.09 17.53
N ILE A 74 12.60 6.55 17.95
CA ILE A 74 11.96 7.73 17.38
C ILE A 74 12.48 8.99 18.07
N ALA A 75 12.92 9.97 17.28
CA ALA A 75 13.33 11.28 17.76
C ALA A 75 12.67 12.38 16.92
N ILE A 76 12.00 13.32 17.59
CA ILE A 76 11.30 14.45 16.98
C ILE A 76 12.05 15.76 17.19
N ASN A 77 11.88 16.68 16.26
CA ASN A 77 12.43 18.03 16.33
C ASN A 77 11.56 18.89 17.25
N LEU A 78 11.99 19.03 18.51
CA LEU A 78 11.29 19.84 19.51
C LEU A 78 11.12 21.31 19.10
N LEU A 79 12.05 21.88 18.32
CA LEU A 79 11.93 23.25 17.84
C LEU A 79 10.77 23.39 16.86
N SER A 80 10.58 22.41 15.97
CA SER A 80 9.45 22.37 15.04
C SER A 80 8.11 22.23 15.78
N VAL A 81 8.07 21.49 16.91
CA VAL A 81 6.87 21.34 17.74
C VAL A 81 6.39 22.69 18.31
N LEU A 82 7.32 23.59 18.67
CA LEU A 82 6.98 24.95 19.13
C LEU A 82 6.25 25.77 18.06
N PHE A 83 6.42 25.42 16.77
CA PHE A 83 5.73 26.02 15.64
C PHE A 83 4.54 25.18 15.16
N GLY A 84 4.08 24.22 15.96
CA GLY A 84 2.94 23.35 15.64
C GLY A 84 3.24 22.30 14.56
N LYS A 85 4.51 21.96 14.33
CA LYS A 85 4.92 20.97 13.33
C LYS A 85 5.58 19.78 14.03
N ILE A 86 5.15 18.57 13.70
CA ILE A 86 5.85 17.36 14.14
C ILE A 86 6.77 16.92 13.01
N GLU A 87 8.07 16.96 13.27
CA GLU A 87 9.11 16.62 12.30
C GLU A 87 10.07 15.62 12.93
N LEU A 88 10.46 14.60 12.17
CA LEU A 88 11.44 13.62 12.62
C LEU A 88 12.86 14.19 12.48
N ASN A 89 13.72 13.95 13.47
CA ASN A 89 15.13 14.33 13.36
C ASN A 89 15.88 13.52 12.28
N GLN A 90 15.38 12.31 11.99
CA GLN A 90 15.90 11.42 10.96
C GLN A 90 14.79 10.48 10.46
N PRO A 91 14.86 9.97 9.21
CA PRO A 91 13.93 8.95 8.73
C PRO A 91 13.97 7.71 9.62
N ILE A 92 12.79 7.11 9.85
CA ILE A 92 12.63 5.89 10.65
C ILE A 92 12.27 4.74 9.73
N ASN A 93 12.95 3.61 9.92
CA ASN A 93 12.56 2.36 9.29
C ASN A 93 11.66 1.60 10.24
N SER A 94 10.63 0.97 9.69
CA SER A 94 9.69 0.17 10.44
C SER A 94 9.35 -1.08 9.65
N THR A 95 9.04 -2.16 10.35
CA THR A 95 8.42 -3.35 9.77
C THR A 95 7.00 -3.44 10.26
N GLY A 96 6.11 -3.91 9.41
CA GLY A 96 4.70 -4.06 9.75
C GLY A 96 4.03 -5.17 8.98
N ARG A 97 2.81 -5.46 9.41
CA ARG A 97 1.91 -6.41 8.79
C ARG A 97 0.60 -5.74 8.44
N LEU A 98 0.17 -5.92 7.20
CA LEU A 98 -1.13 -5.48 6.71
C LEU A 98 -1.97 -6.71 6.37
N VAL A 99 -3.26 -6.67 6.64
CA VAL A 99 -4.22 -7.67 6.16
C VAL A 99 -5.34 -6.94 5.45
N MET A 100 -5.71 -7.45 4.28
CA MET A 100 -6.84 -6.96 3.49
C MET A 100 -7.68 -8.14 3.04
N THR A 101 -8.99 -7.94 3.05
CA THR A 101 -9.94 -8.89 2.44
C THR A 101 -10.00 -8.68 0.93
N GLU A 102 -10.56 -9.65 0.22
CA GLU A 102 -10.90 -9.50 -1.20
C GLU A 102 -11.80 -8.27 -1.41
N ALA A 103 -12.74 -7.99 -0.50
CA ALA A 103 -13.61 -6.81 -0.60
C ALA A 103 -12.80 -5.51 -0.47
N ASP A 104 -11.91 -5.42 0.52
CA ASP A 104 -11.02 -4.26 0.73
C ASP A 104 -10.20 -3.99 -0.54
N LEU A 105 -9.58 -5.04 -1.10
CA LEU A 105 -8.78 -4.93 -2.31
C LEU A 105 -9.60 -4.43 -3.50
N ASN A 106 -10.83 -4.91 -3.69
CA ASN A 106 -11.68 -4.45 -4.78
C ASN A 106 -12.11 -2.98 -4.59
N GLN A 107 -12.40 -2.53 -3.36
CA GLN A 107 -12.65 -1.12 -3.10
C GLN A 107 -11.41 -0.28 -3.39
N ASN A 108 -10.26 -0.66 -2.82
CA ASN A 108 -8.99 0.06 -2.98
C ASN A 108 -8.58 0.17 -4.44
N LEU A 109 -8.72 -0.92 -5.20
CA LEU A 109 -8.38 -0.99 -6.62
C LEU A 109 -9.25 -0.05 -7.46
N ASN A 110 -10.49 0.19 -7.05
CA ASN A 110 -11.43 1.07 -7.75
C ASN A 110 -11.54 2.49 -7.15
N SER A 111 -10.79 2.77 -6.07
CA SER A 111 -10.68 4.09 -5.45
C SER A 111 -10.09 5.11 -6.43
N ASP A 112 -10.53 6.36 -6.29
CA ASP A 112 -9.99 7.46 -7.10
C ASP A 112 -8.48 7.66 -6.81
N TYR A 113 -8.03 7.37 -5.59
CA TYR A 113 -6.61 7.40 -5.22
C TYR A 113 -5.80 6.43 -6.08
N PHE A 114 -6.15 5.14 -6.10
CA PHE A 114 -5.40 4.14 -6.85
C PHE A 114 -5.43 4.41 -8.36
N LEU A 115 -6.60 4.80 -8.89
CA LEU A 115 -6.75 5.19 -10.28
C LEU A 115 -5.88 6.40 -10.66
N SER A 116 -5.72 7.39 -9.77
CA SER A 116 -4.84 8.53 -10.01
C SER A 116 -3.37 8.13 -10.15
N LYS A 117 -2.97 6.98 -9.57
CA LYS A 117 -1.62 6.42 -9.67
C LYS A 117 -1.46 5.49 -10.88
N LEU A 118 -2.55 4.86 -11.31
CA LEU A 118 -2.66 4.05 -12.53
C LEU A 118 -2.82 4.89 -13.81
N LEU A 119 -2.20 6.08 -13.89
CA LEU A 119 -2.22 6.95 -15.08
C LEU A 119 -2.12 6.14 -16.38
N PRO A 120 -2.75 6.59 -17.49
CA PRO A 120 -2.71 5.85 -18.74
C PRO A 120 -1.31 5.34 -19.06
N LEU A 121 -1.16 4.03 -19.27
CA LEU A 121 0.14 3.48 -19.57
C LEU A 121 0.50 3.86 -21.00
N GLU A 122 1.56 4.63 -21.16
CA GLU A 122 2.08 5.00 -22.46
C GLU A 122 3.05 3.91 -22.94
N LEU A 123 2.64 3.19 -23.99
CA LEU A 123 3.51 2.23 -24.67
C LEU A 123 4.16 2.90 -25.87
N ASN A 124 5.47 2.72 -26.01
CA ASN A 124 6.15 3.01 -27.27
C ASN A 124 6.23 1.71 -28.09
N VAL A 125 5.47 1.67 -29.18
CA VAL A 125 5.41 0.54 -30.11
C VAL A 125 5.91 1.03 -31.46
N ASP A 126 7.14 0.66 -31.82
CA ASP A 126 7.81 1.06 -33.07
C ASP A 126 7.80 2.58 -33.34
N GLY A 127 7.98 3.39 -32.29
CA GLY A 127 7.98 4.85 -32.38
C GLY A 127 6.60 5.50 -32.36
N GLN A 128 5.52 4.71 -32.24
CA GLN A 128 4.16 5.19 -32.04
C GLN A 128 3.76 5.05 -30.57
N ILE A 129 3.05 6.06 -30.05
CA ILE A 129 2.51 6.02 -28.70
C ILE A 129 1.13 5.36 -28.74
N VAL A 130 0.99 4.27 -27.96
CA VAL A 130 -0.30 3.62 -27.68
C VAL A 130 -0.62 3.86 -26.21
N LEU A 131 -1.80 4.41 -25.94
CA LEU A 131 -2.25 4.64 -24.57
C LEU A 131 -3.15 3.50 -24.11
N LEU A 132 -2.83 2.91 -22.97
CA LEU A 132 -3.68 1.93 -22.31
C LEU A 132 -4.37 2.56 -21.09
N LYS A 133 -5.70 2.50 -21.06
CA LYS A 133 -6.50 3.02 -19.94
C LYS A 133 -7.30 1.89 -19.31
N PHE A 134 -7.05 1.63 -18.03
CA PHE A 134 -7.86 0.71 -17.25
C PHE A 134 -9.25 1.29 -17.04
N LEU A 135 -10.29 0.47 -17.24
CA LEU A 135 -11.69 0.84 -17.05
C LEU A 135 -12.24 0.13 -15.81
N ARG A 136 -13.13 0.84 -15.10
CA ARG A 136 -13.89 0.29 -13.97
C ARG A 136 -15.08 -0.56 -14.44
N PRO A 137 -15.53 -1.55 -13.65
CA PRO A 137 -14.85 -2.05 -12.46
C PRO A 137 -13.63 -2.90 -12.83
N MET A 138 -12.55 -2.75 -12.07
CA MET A 138 -11.49 -3.74 -12.01
C MET A 138 -11.82 -4.75 -10.92
N GLU A 139 -11.53 -6.02 -11.18
CA GLU A 139 -11.82 -7.09 -10.24
C GLU A 139 -10.55 -7.81 -9.82
N LEU A 140 -10.44 -8.07 -8.52
CA LEU A 140 -9.40 -8.89 -7.93
C LEU A 140 -10.05 -10.01 -7.13
N ARG A 141 -9.62 -11.25 -7.37
CA ARG A 141 -10.06 -12.45 -6.63
C ARG A 141 -8.89 -13.13 -5.97
N LEU A 142 -9.14 -13.66 -4.78
CA LEU A 142 -8.23 -14.43 -3.94
C LEU A 142 -8.80 -15.85 -3.78
N PRO A 143 -8.69 -16.71 -4.80
CA PRO A 143 -9.28 -18.05 -4.78
C PRO A 143 -8.63 -18.99 -3.74
N GLY A 144 -7.48 -18.62 -3.19
CA GLY A 144 -6.60 -19.46 -2.36
C GLY A 144 -5.45 -20.05 -3.17
N GLU A 145 -4.75 -21.02 -2.57
CA GLU A 145 -3.60 -21.72 -3.19
C GLU A 145 -2.44 -20.80 -3.60
N GLY A 146 -2.26 -19.67 -2.91
CA GLY A 146 -1.20 -18.72 -3.24
C GLY A 146 -1.38 -18.09 -4.63
N LYS A 147 -2.62 -17.77 -5.02
CA LYS A 147 -2.94 -17.14 -6.30
C LYS A 147 -3.75 -15.87 -6.13
N VAL A 148 -3.43 -14.87 -6.93
CA VAL A 148 -4.26 -13.68 -7.13
C VAL A 148 -4.71 -13.64 -8.58
N VAL A 149 -6.01 -13.45 -8.80
CA VAL A 149 -6.59 -13.32 -10.14
C VAL A 149 -7.04 -11.88 -10.30
N PHE A 150 -6.57 -11.21 -11.34
CA PHE A 150 -6.93 -9.84 -11.68
C PHE A 150 -7.60 -9.80 -13.05
N SER A 151 -8.74 -9.13 -13.14
CA SER A 151 -9.49 -8.96 -14.39
C SER A 151 -9.89 -7.50 -14.59
N SER A 152 -9.72 -6.99 -15.81
CA SER A 152 -10.08 -5.61 -16.12
C SER A 152 -10.35 -5.40 -17.61
N ASN A 153 -11.24 -4.46 -17.89
CA ASN A 153 -11.39 -3.87 -19.21
C ASN A 153 -10.30 -2.82 -19.47
N LEU A 154 -9.66 -2.89 -20.62
CA LEU A 154 -8.61 -2.01 -21.08
C LEU A 154 -9.06 -1.30 -22.35
N GLN A 155 -9.07 0.03 -22.33
CA GLN A 155 -9.19 0.82 -23.55
C GLN A 155 -7.80 1.05 -24.14
N VAL A 156 -7.62 0.61 -25.37
CA VAL A 156 -6.38 0.71 -26.15
C VAL A 156 -6.59 1.82 -27.19
N CYS A 157 -5.92 2.94 -26.99
CA CYS A 157 -5.97 4.09 -27.89
C CYS A 157 -4.70 4.15 -28.73
N GLU A 158 -4.82 3.73 -29.98
CA GLU A 158 -3.85 3.95 -31.05
C GLU A 158 -4.19 5.24 -31.80
N LYS A 159 -3.30 5.73 -32.67
CA LYS A 159 -3.46 7.01 -33.38
C LYS A 159 -4.81 7.16 -34.10
N ASP A 160 -5.24 6.11 -34.79
CA ASP A 160 -6.42 6.14 -35.67
C ASP A 160 -7.51 5.15 -35.22
N LYS A 161 -7.31 4.46 -34.09
CA LYS A 161 -8.20 3.39 -33.63
C LYS A 161 -8.25 3.37 -32.11
N THR A 162 -9.46 3.24 -31.58
CA THR A 162 -9.68 2.84 -30.18
C THR A 162 -10.36 1.49 -30.17
N GLN A 163 -9.86 0.58 -29.35
CA GLN A 163 -10.50 -0.71 -29.08
C GLN A 163 -10.55 -0.97 -27.58
N GLN A 164 -11.49 -1.79 -27.17
CA GLN A 164 -11.59 -2.26 -25.79
C GLN A 164 -11.36 -3.76 -25.76
N VAL A 165 -10.53 -4.20 -24.81
CA VAL A 165 -10.28 -5.62 -24.55
C VAL A 165 -10.40 -5.89 -23.05
N CYS A 166 -10.96 -7.02 -22.68
CA CYS A 166 -11.00 -7.55 -21.34
C CYS A 166 -9.90 -8.59 -21.21
N PHE A 167 -9.10 -8.48 -20.15
CA PHE A 167 -8.04 -9.43 -19.87
C PHE A 167 -8.17 -9.99 -18.46
N THR A 168 -7.61 -11.17 -18.26
CA THR A 168 -7.43 -11.80 -16.96
C THR A 168 -5.97 -12.23 -16.80
N GLY A 169 -5.37 -11.81 -15.69
CA GLY A 169 -4.05 -12.25 -15.23
C GLY A 169 -4.18 -13.12 -13.99
N VAL A 170 -3.42 -14.20 -13.94
CA VAL A 170 -3.23 -15.02 -12.73
C VAL A 170 -1.78 -14.87 -12.31
N ILE A 171 -1.56 -14.41 -11.08
CA ILE A 171 -0.23 -14.22 -10.52
C ILE A 171 -0.02 -15.04 -9.26
N HIS A 172 1.22 -15.47 -9.06
CA HIS A 172 1.71 -15.89 -7.76
C HIS A 172 2.29 -14.69 -7.03
N PRO A 173 1.94 -14.50 -5.75
CA PRO A 173 2.41 -13.41 -4.93
C PRO A 173 3.94 -13.48 -4.74
N ARG A 174 4.54 -12.33 -4.41
CA ARG A 174 5.95 -12.24 -4.02
C ARG A 174 6.15 -12.98 -2.69
N THR A 175 7.26 -13.70 -2.60
CA THR A 175 7.81 -14.24 -1.35
C THR A 175 9.20 -13.65 -1.08
N HIS A 176 9.79 -13.97 0.05
CA HIS A 176 11.19 -13.58 0.36
C HIS A 176 12.20 -14.07 -0.70
N GLU A 177 11.91 -15.18 -1.37
CA GLU A 177 12.81 -15.80 -2.35
C GLU A 177 12.47 -15.45 -3.80
N HIS A 178 11.19 -15.17 -4.09
CA HIS A 178 10.69 -15.03 -5.46
C HIS A 178 9.91 -13.73 -5.66
N PRO A 179 10.12 -13.00 -6.77
CA PRO A 179 9.27 -11.87 -7.12
C PRO A 179 7.86 -12.37 -7.46
N VAL A 180 6.93 -11.44 -7.67
CA VAL A 180 5.62 -11.80 -8.25
C VAL A 180 5.83 -12.47 -9.61
N LEU A 181 5.19 -13.61 -9.82
CA LEU A 181 5.25 -14.37 -11.06
C LEU A 181 3.89 -14.36 -11.75
N MET A 182 3.89 -14.20 -13.07
CA MET A 182 2.66 -14.33 -13.86
C MET A 182 2.51 -15.77 -14.33
N GLU A 183 1.50 -16.48 -13.83
CA GLU A 183 1.16 -17.84 -14.24
C GLU A 183 0.44 -17.83 -15.59
N LYS A 184 -0.56 -16.96 -15.74
CA LYS A 184 -1.40 -16.86 -16.93
C LYS A 184 -1.75 -15.42 -17.22
N PHE A 185 -1.90 -15.12 -18.51
CA PHE A 185 -2.45 -13.87 -18.99
C PHE A 185 -3.18 -14.15 -20.30
N TYR A 186 -4.47 -13.81 -20.34
CA TYR A 186 -5.31 -14.06 -21.50
C TYR A 186 -6.38 -12.99 -21.64
N PHE A 187 -6.88 -12.84 -22.86
CA PHE A 187 -8.04 -11.99 -23.16
C PHE A 187 -9.30 -12.83 -23.22
N GLU A 188 -10.46 -12.19 -23.09
CA GLU A 188 -11.74 -12.85 -23.40
C GLU A 188 -11.78 -13.39 -24.84
N GLU A 189 -12.63 -14.38 -25.07
CA GLU A 189 -12.70 -15.08 -26.35
C GLU A 189 -12.95 -14.10 -27.52
N GLY A 190 -12.13 -14.21 -28.56
CA GLY A 190 -12.19 -13.34 -29.75
C GLY A 190 -11.55 -11.97 -29.58
N GLN A 191 -11.03 -11.63 -28.39
CA GLN A 191 -10.30 -10.39 -28.13
C GLN A 191 -8.79 -10.66 -28.10
N ALA A 192 -8.00 -9.69 -28.57
CA ALA A 192 -6.56 -9.75 -28.52
C ALA A 192 -5.95 -8.35 -28.70
N LEU A 193 -4.72 -8.20 -28.24
CA LEU A 193 -3.82 -7.13 -28.67
C LEU A 193 -2.96 -7.62 -29.83
N SER A 194 -2.40 -6.68 -30.60
CA SER A 194 -1.29 -7.04 -31.49
C SER A 194 -0.11 -7.55 -30.65
N LEU A 195 0.76 -8.35 -31.25
CA LEU A 195 1.90 -8.93 -30.54
C LEU A 195 2.84 -7.84 -30.00
N GLU A 196 3.05 -6.78 -30.76
CA GLU A 196 3.92 -5.66 -30.42
C GLU A 196 3.37 -4.89 -29.20
N ILE A 197 2.06 -4.61 -29.19
CA ILE A 197 1.38 -3.99 -28.03
C ILE A 197 1.44 -4.91 -26.82
N LEU A 198 1.18 -6.21 -27.00
CA LEU A 198 1.23 -7.18 -25.90
C LEU A 198 2.62 -7.24 -25.26
N VAL A 199 3.69 -7.32 -26.06
CA VAL A 199 5.06 -7.33 -25.55
C VAL A 199 5.38 -6.05 -24.79
N ALA A 200 5.06 -4.88 -25.36
CA ALA A 200 5.27 -3.60 -24.70
C ALA A 200 4.47 -3.49 -23.39
N PHE A 201 3.23 -3.96 -23.39
CA PHE A 201 2.39 -3.98 -22.19
C PHE A 201 2.98 -4.87 -21.10
N MET A 202 3.41 -6.09 -21.47
CA MET A 202 4.05 -7.03 -20.55
C MET A 202 5.34 -6.49 -19.94
N GLU A 203 6.15 -5.74 -20.70
CA GLU A 203 7.34 -5.07 -20.17
C GLU A 203 7.01 -3.98 -19.16
N ILE A 204 5.95 -3.20 -19.38
CA ILE A 204 5.49 -2.21 -18.38
C ILE A 204 4.93 -2.91 -17.14
N LEU A 205 4.07 -3.92 -17.29
CA LEU A 205 3.54 -4.68 -16.16
C LEU A 205 4.67 -5.28 -15.32
N LYS A 206 5.69 -5.86 -15.96
CA LYS A 206 6.88 -6.38 -15.27
C LYS A 206 7.61 -5.30 -14.48
N LYS A 207 7.73 -4.07 -14.99
CA LYS A 207 8.34 -2.95 -14.26
C LYS A 207 7.49 -2.52 -13.06
N LEU A 208 6.18 -2.39 -13.25
CA LEU A 208 5.26 -2.00 -12.18
C LEU A 208 5.26 -3.02 -11.04
N ILE A 209 5.14 -4.30 -11.38
CA ILE A 209 5.10 -5.41 -10.43
C ILE A 209 6.44 -5.59 -9.69
N ASN A 210 7.57 -5.28 -10.34
CA ASN A 210 8.89 -5.36 -9.73
C ASN A 210 9.36 -4.04 -9.08
N SER A 211 8.53 -2.99 -9.07
CA SER A 211 8.85 -1.76 -8.35
C SER A 211 9.12 -2.09 -6.88
N SER A 212 10.31 -1.71 -6.40
CA SER A 212 10.74 -2.04 -5.04
C SER A 212 10.05 -1.20 -3.97
N TYR A 213 9.46 -0.06 -4.33
CA TYR A 213 8.83 0.86 -3.39
C TYR A 213 7.54 1.46 -3.93
N VAL A 214 6.58 1.68 -3.03
CA VAL A 214 5.36 2.45 -3.23
C VAL A 214 5.39 3.66 -2.30
N ASN A 215 5.07 4.85 -2.81
CA ASN A 215 5.01 6.07 -1.99
C ASN A 215 3.57 6.35 -1.58
N TYR A 216 3.30 6.49 -0.29
CA TYR A 216 2.03 6.94 0.25
C TYR A 216 2.29 7.95 1.39
N GLN A 217 1.72 9.16 1.26
CA GLN A 217 1.85 10.27 2.22
C GLN A 217 3.28 10.59 2.73
N GLY A 218 4.29 10.44 1.88
CA GLY A 218 5.70 10.70 2.23
C GLY A 218 6.43 9.51 2.87
N THR A 219 5.72 8.40 3.06
CA THR A 219 6.29 7.11 3.46
C THR A 219 6.57 6.25 2.24
N LYS A 220 7.75 5.63 2.20
CA LYS A 220 8.12 4.63 1.20
C LYS A 220 7.88 3.24 1.77
N PHE A 221 7.02 2.48 1.12
CA PHE A 221 6.69 1.11 1.50
C PHE A 221 7.35 0.12 0.56
N ARG A 222 7.93 -0.93 1.10
CA ARG A 222 8.45 -2.09 0.37
C ARG A 222 7.74 -3.34 0.88
N ILE A 223 7.04 -4.03 0.00
CA ILE A 223 6.41 -5.32 0.33
C ILE A 223 7.48 -6.40 0.25
N GLN A 224 7.77 -7.05 1.37
CA GLN A 224 8.72 -8.17 1.43
C GLN A 224 8.06 -9.46 0.97
N GLU A 225 6.88 -9.74 1.52
CA GLU A 225 6.14 -10.97 1.29
C GLU A 225 4.65 -10.71 1.23
N MET A 226 3.97 -11.50 0.41
CA MET A 226 2.54 -11.51 0.20
C MET A 226 2.02 -12.93 0.45
N ASN A 227 1.32 -13.14 1.55
CA ASN A 227 0.72 -14.41 1.91
C ASN A 227 -0.77 -14.38 1.54
N VAL A 228 -1.18 -15.21 0.59
CA VAL A 228 -2.54 -15.23 0.03
C VAL A 228 -3.30 -16.46 0.50
N ASP A 229 -4.35 -16.21 1.27
CA ASP A 229 -5.37 -17.18 1.63
C ASP A 229 -6.62 -17.00 0.76
N ARG A 230 -7.59 -17.89 0.92
CA ARG A 230 -8.89 -17.71 0.27
C ARG A 230 -9.59 -16.48 0.85
N GLY A 231 -9.82 -15.47 0.02
CA GLY A 231 -10.55 -14.25 0.38
C GLY A 231 -9.75 -13.21 1.18
N SER A 232 -8.48 -13.44 1.49
CA SER A 232 -7.64 -12.46 2.18
C SER A 232 -6.16 -12.55 1.78
N ILE A 233 -5.49 -11.42 1.86
CA ILE A 233 -4.04 -11.30 1.69
C ILE A 233 -3.45 -10.68 2.94
N SER A 234 -2.29 -11.19 3.37
CA SER A 234 -1.45 -10.52 4.36
C SER A 234 -0.11 -10.12 3.74
N LEU A 235 0.32 -8.90 4.05
CA LEU A 235 1.55 -8.32 3.54
C LEU A 235 2.51 -8.12 4.70
N GLU A 236 3.75 -8.55 4.53
CA GLU A 236 4.87 -8.09 5.34
C GLU A 236 5.49 -6.89 4.63
N VAL A 237 5.56 -5.76 5.32
CA VAL A 237 6.03 -4.50 4.73
C VAL A 237 7.16 -3.92 5.55
N GLU A 238 8.12 -3.32 4.84
CA GLU A 238 9.02 -2.34 5.42
C GLU A 238 8.55 -0.94 5.02
N ALA A 239 8.54 -0.01 5.96
CA ALA A 239 8.22 1.38 5.74
C ALA A 239 9.42 2.25 6.12
N GLN A 240 9.82 3.13 5.21
CA GLN A 240 10.72 4.24 5.51
C GLN A 240 9.89 5.51 5.64
N ILE A 241 9.74 5.96 6.89
CA ILE A 241 8.90 7.09 7.28
C ILE A 241 9.82 8.31 7.41
N ASN A 242 9.65 9.27 6.50
CA ASN A 242 10.44 10.50 6.51
C ASN A 242 9.76 11.63 7.29
N GLN A 243 8.45 11.53 7.45
CA GLN A 243 7.59 12.47 8.18
C GLN A 243 6.46 11.68 8.81
N ILE A 244 6.02 12.08 10.01
CA ILE A 244 4.81 11.51 10.60
C ILE A 244 3.62 12.02 9.76
N PRO A 245 2.78 11.14 9.20
CA PRO A 245 1.59 11.59 8.48
C PRO A 245 0.65 12.29 9.46
N LEU A 246 0.40 13.57 9.19
CA LEU A 246 -0.49 14.49 9.89
C LEU A 246 -1.38 15.19 8.87
#